data_AF-A0A2N6VP20-F1
#
_entry.id   AF-A0A2N6VP20-F1
#
_cell.length_a   1.000
_cell.length_b   1.000
_cell.length_c   1.000
_cell.angle_alpha   90.00
_cell.angle_beta   90.00
_cell.angle_gamma   90.00
#
_symmetry.space_group_name_H-M   'P 1'
#
loop_
_entity.id
_entity.type
_entity.pdbx_description
1 polymer ?
#
loop_
_entity_poly.entity_id
_entity_poly.type
_entity_poly.pdbx_seq_one_letter_code
_entity_poly.pdbx_strand_id
1 'polypeptide(L)'
;MKITPGIRSTAIIELEPVERRILSGLFSDAAELLDDGAETEADELAKLVGMSSGERPTDPAVLRLLPDVDAEDAERAAEFRRLTERDIRESKLANLRTALFTLSRSGRTELTEEQTRSWATALGDVRLILATRLGIATDADLEYLLEAIDEQPESTVMTVHVYELLTWAQDRITSILLETLPDLGEDDEDGDNDLGNEGPQH
;
A
#
# COMPACT_ATOMS: atom_id res chain seq x y z
N MET A 1 3.05 4.91 -19.20
CA MET A 1 3.51 3.90 -18.23
C MET A 1 3.01 2.55 -18.70
N LYS A 2 3.82 1.50 -18.64
CA LYS A 2 3.40 0.15 -19.03
C LYS A 2 3.78 -0.86 -17.96
N ILE A 3 2.78 -1.64 -17.50
CA ILE A 3 2.94 -2.69 -16.49
C ILE A 3 2.40 -3.99 -17.09
N THR A 4 3.27 -4.98 -17.25
CA THR A 4 2.93 -6.29 -17.82
C THR A 4 3.31 -7.42 -16.87
N PRO A 5 2.61 -8.58 -16.91
CA PRO A 5 3.00 -9.75 -16.14
C PRO A 5 4.38 -10.26 -16.58
N GLY A 6 5.17 -10.74 -15.64
CA GLY A 6 6.40 -11.51 -15.88
C GLY A 6 6.17 -13.01 -15.65
N ILE A 7 7.23 -13.73 -15.29
CA ILE A 7 7.14 -15.16 -14.93
C ILE A 7 6.58 -15.29 -13.51
N ARG A 8 5.44 -16.00 -13.33
CA ARG A 8 4.70 -16.11 -12.06
C ARG A 8 4.17 -14.73 -11.62
N SER A 9 4.07 -14.46 -10.31
CA SER A 9 3.55 -13.23 -9.68
C SER A 9 4.51 -12.02 -9.80
N THR A 10 5.32 -11.97 -10.85
CA THR A 10 6.25 -10.86 -11.10
C THR A 10 5.62 -9.83 -12.03
N ALA A 11 6.02 -8.57 -11.88
CA ALA A 11 5.62 -7.50 -12.77
C ALA A 11 6.83 -6.93 -13.51
N ILE A 12 6.63 -6.58 -14.77
CA ILE A 12 7.58 -5.85 -15.58
C ILE A 12 7.05 -4.44 -15.75
N ILE A 13 7.85 -3.47 -15.32
CA ILE A 13 7.52 -2.05 -15.34
C ILE A 13 8.40 -1.35 -16.37
N GLU A 14 7.76 -0.63 -17.30
CA GLU A 14 8.41 0.25 -18.27
C GLU A 14 7.86 1.67 -18.06
N LEU A 15 8.77 2.59 -17.75
CA LEU A 15 8.46 3.99 -17.43
C LEU A 15 9.25 4.93 -18.32
N GLU A 16 8.56 5.95 -18.81
CA GLU A 16 9.23 7.09 -19.43
C GLU A 16 10.03 7.89 -18.38
N PRO A 17 11.05 8.68 -18.79
CA PRO A 17 11.86 9.45 -17.85
C PRO A 17 11.04 10.41 -16.97
N VAL A 18 9.96 10.98 -17.51
CA VAL A 18 9.06 11.86 -16.76
C VAL A 18 8.26 11.10 -15.71
N GLU A 19 7.69 9.94 -16.07
CA GLU A 19 6.91 9.09 -15.16
C GLU A 19 7.77 8.56 -14.02
N ARG A 20 9.00 8.12 -14.33
CA ARG A 20 9.97 7.72 -13.32
C ARG A 20 10.25 8.86 -12.35
N ARG A 21 10.46 10.08 -12.85
CA ARG A 21 10.73 11.24 -11.99
C ARG A 21 9.54 11.55 -11.07
N ILE A 22 8.32 11.51 -11.60
CA ILE A 22 7.10 11.73 -10.82
C ILE A 22 6.98 10.69 -9.70
N LEU A 23 7.06 9.39 -10.04
CA LEU A 23 6.96 8.32 -9.05
C LEU A 23 8.09 8.36 -8.02
N SER A 24 9.32 8.66 -8.44
CA SER A 24 10.44 8.84 -7.51
C SER A 24 10.22 10.00 -6.55
N GLY A 25 9.67 11.12 -7.02
CA GLY A 25 9.28 12.25 -6.17
C GLY A 25 8.23 11.83 -5.15
N LEU A 26 7.11 11.28 -5.63
CA LEU A 26 5.99 10.88 -4.77
C LEU A 26 6.38 9.85 -3.71
N PHE A 27 7.19 8.84 -4.06
CA PHE A 27 7.66 7.87 -3.08
C PHE A 27 8.66 8.47 -2.08
N SER A 28 9.46 9.46 -2.50
CA SER A 28 10.38 10.17 -1.60
C SER A 28 9.60 11.06 -0.64
N ASP A 29 8.65 11.85 -1.14
CA ASP A 29 7.80 12.73 -0.34
C ASP A 29 6.97 11.93 0.68
N ALA A 30 6.45 10.76 0.29
CA ALA A 30 5.75 9.86 1.20
C ALA A 30 6.67 9.24 2.26
N ALA A 31 7.92 8.94 1.89
CA ALA A 31 8.91 8.43 2.84
C ALA A 31 9.33 9.53 3.83
N GLU A 32 9.56 10.75 3.36
CA GLU A 32 9.88 11.92 4.19
C GLU A 32 8.72 12.26 5.13
N LEU A 33 7.47 12.26 4.65
CA LEU A 33 6.28 12.43 5.51
C LEU A 33 6.21 11.37 6.63
N LEU A 34 6.63 10.14 6.35
CA LEU A 34 6.69 9.07 7.35
C LEU A 34 7.95 9.16 8.23
N ASP A 35 9.04 9.79 7.79
CA ASP A 35 10.25 9.96 8.60
C ASP A 35 10.12 11.18 9.53
N ASP A 36 9.50 12.28 9.08
CA ASP A 36 9.28 13.51 9.87
C ASP A 36 8.34 13.28 11.06
N GLY A 37 7.44 12.29 10.95
CA GLY A 37 6.63 11.84 12.08
C GLY A 37 7.35 10.86 13.01
N ALA A 38 8.55 10.40 12.63
CA ALA A 38 9.41 9.55 13.44
C ALA A 38 10.40 10.42 14.22
N GLU A 39 9.98 10.79 15.42
CA GLU A 39 10.86 10.98 16.57
C GLU A 39 11.56 12.33 16.72
N THR A 40 11.31 12.93 17.88
CA THR A 40 12.20 13.92 18.46
C THR A 40 13.42 13.22 19.09
N GLU A 41 14.53 13.93 19.30
CA GLU A 41 15.68 13.43 20.12
C GLU A 41 15.21 12.89 21.49
N ALA A 42 14.11 13.42 22.01
CA ALA A 42 13.49 12.95 23.24
C ALA A 42 12.87 11.56 23.09
N ASP A 43 12.24 11.25 21.95
CA ASP A 43 11.72 9.90 21.67
C ASP A 43 12.86 8.90 21.50
N GLU A 44 13.99 9.28 20.89
CA GLU A 44 15.18 8.42 20.80
C GLU A 44 15.77 8.08 22.18
N LEU A 45 15.86 9.07 23.07
CA LEU A 45 16.29 8.86 24.46
C LEU A 45 15.28 8.04 25.25
N ALA A 46 13.98 8.28 25.03
CA ALA A 46 12.91 7.56 25.69
C ALA A 46 12.83 6.10 25.22
N LYS A 47 13.21 5.78 23.96
CA LYS A 47 13.42 4.40 23.50
C LYS A 47 14.48 3.66 24.31
N LEU A 48 15.57 4.34 24.68
CA LEU A 48 16.66 3.75 25.45
C LEU A 48 16.23 3.34 26.87
N VAL A 49 15.12 3.91 27.35
CA VAL A 49 14.48 3.59 28.65
C VAL A 49 13.09 2.95 28.51
N GLY A 50 12.64 2.62 27.29
CA GLY A 50 11.37 1.92 27.03
C GLY A 50 10.09 2.76 27.18
N MET A 51 10.15 4.07 26.94
CA MET A 51 9.04 5.01 27.13
C MET A 51 8.72 5.80 25.86
N SER A 52 8.28 5.18 24.77
CA SER A 52 7.77 5.95 23.61
C SER A 52 6.52 6.76 24.01
N SER A 53 6.46 8.03 23.59
CA SER A 53 5.41 8.97 24.02
C SER A 53 4.01 8.64 23.48
N GLY A 54 3.91 7.90 22.36
CA GLY A 54 2.64 7.48 21.75
C GLY A 54 1.77 8.65 21.27
N GLU A 55 2.40 9.81 21.04
CA GLU A 55 1.72 11.03 20.63
C GLU A 55 1.02 10.83 19.29
N ARG A 56 -0.21 11.36 19.19
CA ARG A 56 -1.04 11.17 18.00
C ARG A 56 -0.53 12.08 16.88
N PRO A 57 -0.31 11.57 15.65
CA PRO A 57 0.07 12.40 14.52
C PRO A 57 -0.97 13.50 14.25
N THR A 58 -0.51 14.70 13.90
CA THR A 58 -1.39 15.82 13.56
C THR A 58 -1.75 15.87 12.07
N ASP A 59 -0.94 15.25 11.21
CA ASP A 59 -1.20 15.21 9.78
C ASP A 59 -2.30 14.18 9.44
N PRO A 60 -3.40 14.59 8.79
CA PRO A 60 -4.49 13.68 8.42
C PRO A 60 -4.06 12.51 7.51
N ALA A 61 -3.05 12.71 6.65
CA ALA A 61 -2.55 11.65 5.78
C ALA A 61 -1.76 10.61 6.57
N VAL A 62 -0.94 11.05 7.55
CA VAL A 62 -0.24 10.14 8.46
C VAL A 62 -1.23 9.36 9.31
N LEU A 63 -2.29 10.00 9.80
CA LEU A 63 -3.37 9.32 10.53
C LEU A 63 -4.09 8.26 9.69
N ARG A 64 -4.27 8.49 8.38
CA ARG A 64 -4.84 7.47 7.48
C ARG A 64 -3.86 6.32 7.20
N LEU A 65 -2.56 6.61 7.11
CA LEU A 65 -1.53 5.59 6.92
C LEU A 65 -1.33 4.75 8.19
N LEU A 66 -1.43 5.37 9.36
CA LEU A 66 -1.20 4.76 10.68
C LEU A 66 -2.50 4.83 11.51
N PRO A 67 -3.54 4.06 11.12
CA PRO A 67 -4.84 4.17 11.74
C PRO A 67 -4.85 3.67 13.18
N ASP A 68 -5.66 4.31 14.02
CA ASP A 68 -5.95 3.87 15.38
C ASP A 68 -6.76 2.56 15.35
N VAL A 69 -6.43 1.60 16.23
CA VAL A 69 -7.16 0.31 16.33
C VAL A 69 -8.60 0.50 16.82
N ASP A 70 -8.84 1.55 17.60
CA ASP A 70 -10.15 1.92 18.13
C ASP A 70 -10.24 3.45 18.20
N ALA A 71 -11.11 4.05 17.40
CA ALA A 71 -11.29 5.50 17.37
C ALA A 71 -12.11 6.03 18.56
N GLU A 72 -12.84 5.16 19.27
CA GLU A 72 -13.73 5.50 20.38
C GLU A 72 -13.03 5.35 21.73
N ASP A 73 -11.93 4.59 21.80
CA ASP A 73 -11.11 4.39 22.99
C ASP A 73 -9.70 5.00 22.85
N ALA A 74 -9.55 6.23 23.32
CA ALA A 74 -8.29 6.97 23.26
C ALA A 74 -7.14 6.32 24.03
N GLU A 75 -7.42 5.59 25.12
CA GLU A 75 -6.40 4.94 25.94
C GLU A 75 -5.85 3.70 25.22
N ARG A 76 -6.75 2.86 24.68
CA ARG A 76 -6.36 1.72 23.85
C ARG A 76 -5.67 2.15 22.57
N ALA A 77 -6.14 3.21 21.91
CA ALA A 77 -5.48 3.76 20.73
C ALA A 77 -4.05 4.22 21.04
N ALA A 78 -3.84 4.92 22.16
CA ALA A 78 -2.52 5.35 22.59
C ALA A 78 -1.59 4.18 22.93
N GLU A 79 -2.09 3.17 23.63
CA GLU A 79 -1.31 1.96 23.91
C GLU A 79 -0.93 1.20 22.63
N PHE A 80 -1.88 1.04 21.71
CA PHE A 80 -1.62 0.41 20.42
C PHE A 80 -0.55 1.17 19.63
N ARG A 81 -0.67 2.50 19.51
CA ARG A 81 0.33 3.34 18.83
C ARG A 81 1.73 3.16 19.43
N ARG A 82 1.85 3.21 20.76
CA ARG A 82 3.15 2.99 21.43
C ARG A 82 3.79 1.66 21.07
N LEU A 83 2.99 0.62 20.85
CA LEU A 83 3.45 -0.75 20.60
C LEU A 83 3.68 -1.06 19.13
N THR A 84 2.88 -0.53 18.20
CA THR A 84 2.84 -1.00 16.80
C THR A 84 3.17 0.06 15.77
N GLU A 85 3.01 1.36 16.08
CA GLU A 85 3.13 2.41 15.08
C GLU A 85 4.51 2.41 14.42
N ARG A 86 5.55 2.17 15.22
CA ARG A 86 6.93 2.04 14.75
C ARG A 86 7.08 0.92 13.72
N ASP A 87 6.62 -0.27 14.05
CA ASP A 87 6.75 -1.44 13.16
C ASP A 87 5.96 -1.23 11.86
N ILE A 88 4.77 -0.62 11.94
CA ILE A 88 3.96 -0.25 10.77
C ILE A 88 4.71 0.76 9.90
N ARG A 89 5.29 1.80 10.52
CA ARG A 89 6.07 2.84 9.84
C ARG A 89 7.31 2.28 9.17
N GLU A 90 8.09 1.46 9.87
CA GLU A 90 9.27 0.78 9.34
C GLU A 90 8.90 -0.10 8.13
N SER A 91 7.79 -0.84 8.20
CA SER A 91 7.28 -1.66 7.10
C SER A 91 6.88 -0.82 5.88
N LYS A 92 6.15 0.28 6.07
CA LYS A 92 5.78 1.21 4.98
C LYS A 92 7.00 1.86 4.34
N LEU A 93 7.95 2.33 5.16
CA LEU A 93 9.22 2.87 4.69
C LEU A 93 10.02 1.83 3.89
N ALA A 94 10.05 0.56 4.32
CA ALA A 94 10.70 -0.52 3.58
C ALA A 94 10.07 -0.74 2.19
N ASN A 95 8.73 -0.68 2.08
CA ASN A 95 8.03 -0.79 0.80
C ASN A 95 8.36 0.38 -0.13
N LEU A 96 8.32 1.62 0.37
CA LEU A 96 8.67 2.84 -0.37
C LEU A 96 10.14 2.80 -0.84
N ARG A 97 11.07 2.44 0.05
CA ARG A 97 12.51 2.31 -0.26
C ARG A 97 12.75 1.22 -1.31
N THR A 98 12.03 0.11 -1.25
CA THR A 98 12.09 -0.94 -2.27
C THR A 98 11.62 -0.44 -3.63
N ALA A 99 10.50 0.29 -3.67
CA ALA A 99 10.01 0.90 -4.91
C ALA A 99 11.03 1.90 -5.49
N LEU A 100 11.56 2.81 -4.67
CA LEU A 100 12.61 3.76 -5.04
C LEU A 100 13.87 3.07 -5.58
N PHE A 101 14.36 2.04 -4.90
CA PHE A 101 15.52 1.26 -5.32
C PHE A 101 15.30 0.58 -6.68
N THR A 102 14.11 0.07 -6.94
CA THR A 102 13.80 -0.51 -8.26
C THR A 102 13.64 0.55 -9.35
N LEU A 103 13.14 1.75 -9.03
CA LEU A 103 13.05 2.88 -9.95
C LEU A 103 14.41 3.44 -10.39
N SER A 104 15.44 3.32 -9.55
CA SER A 104 16.80 3.76 -9.89
C SER A 104 17.45 2.88 -10.98
N ARG A 105 16.83 1.74 -11.32
CA ARG A 105 17.26 0.88 -12.43
C ARG A 105 16.82 1.50 -13.77
N SER A 106 17.65 1.35 -14.80
CA SER A 106 17.38 1.97 -16.11
C SER A 106 16.36 1.18 -16.93
N GLY A 107 15.35 1.87 -17.46
CA GLY A 107 14.48 1.37 -18.54
C GLY A 107 13.39 0.42 -18.04
N ARG A 108 13.39 -0.80 -18.59
CA ARG A 108 12.47 -1.90 -18.29
C ARG A 108 12.98 -2.65 -17.05
N THR A 109 12.18 -2.67 -15.99
CA THR A 109 12.53 -3.32 -14.73
C THR A 109 11.59 -4.48 -14.47
N GLU A 110 12.15 -5.69 -14.37
CA GLU A 110 11.43 -6.85 -13.86
C GLU A 110 11.55 -6.88 -12.33
N LEU A 111 10.41 -6.91 -11.66
CA LEU A 111 10.28 -6.97 -10.22
C LEU A 111 10.25 -8.43 -9.77
N THR A 112 10.90 -8.74 -8.65
CA THR A 112 10.62 -9.98 -7.93
C THR A 112 9.20 -9.94 -7.36
N GLU A 113 8.64 -11.09 -6.98
CA GLU A 113 7.30 -11.16 -6.38
C GLU A 113 7.18 -10.27 -5.12
N GLU A 114 8.22 -10.25 -4.27
CA GLU A 114 8.29 -9.37 -3.10
C GLU A 114 8.33 -7.90 -3.48
N GLN A 115 9.10 -7.53 -4.52
CA GLN A 115 9.13 -6.17 -5.05
C GLN A 115 7.77 -5.77 -5.65
N THR A 116 7.07 -6.69 -6.32
CA THR A 116 5.72 -6.46 -6.85
C THR A 116 4.74 -6.13 -5.71
N ARG A 117 4.77 -6.89 -4.60
CA ARG A 117 3.97 -6.60 -3.41
C ARG A 117 4.33 -5.26 -2.75
N SER A 118 5.63 -4.97 -2.65
CA SER A 118 6.13 -3.70 -2.11
C SER A 118 5.62 -2.52 -2.93
N TRP A 119 5.62 -2.65 -4.27
CA TRP A 119 5.08 -1.66 -5.19
C TRP A 119 3.57 -1.44 -5.03
N ALA A 120 2.79 -2.52 -4.95
CA ALA A 120 1.34 -2.41 -4.73
C ALA A 120 1.02 -1.65 -3.44
N THR A 121 1.78 -1.94 -2.37
CA THR A 121 1.61 -1.29 -1.06
C THR A 121 2.05 0.17 -1.12
N ALA A 122 3.23 0.46 -1.68
CA ALA A 122 3.75 1.83 -1.82
C ALA A 122 2.84 2.73 -2.67
N LEU A 123 2.30 2.22 -3.78
CA LEU A 123 1.32 2.94 -4.59
C LEU A 123 0.04 3.24 -3.79
N GLY A 124 -0.44 2.27 -3.01
CA GLY A 124 -1.60 2.45 -2.13
C GLY A 124 -1.37 3.51 -1.06
N ASP A 125 -0.19 3.53 -0.43
CA ASP A 125 0.17 4.52 0.57
C ASP A 125 0.21 5.94 -0.03
N VAL A 126 0.86 6.13 -1.19
CA VAL A 126 0.87 7.42 -1.89
C VAL A 126 -0.55 7.82 -2.30
N ARG A 127 -1.34 6.90 -2.86
CA ARG A 127 -2.73 7.15 -3.25
C ARG A 127 -3.56 7.64 -2.07
N LEU A 128 -3.35 7.08 -0.88
CA LEU A 128 -4.03 7.49 0.35
C LEU A 128 -3.63 8.90 0.79
N ILE A 129 -2.35 9.26 0.65
CA ILE A 129 -1.87 10.64 0.90
C ILE A 129 -2.57 11.60 -0.05
N LEU A 130 -2.55 11.31 -1.37
CA LEU A 130 -3.17 12.16 -2.38
C LEU A 130 -4.68 12.30 -2.17
N ALA A 131 -5.39 11.20 -1.91
CA ALA A 131 -6.81 11.23 -1.57
C ALA A 131 -7.09 12.16 -0.39
N THR A 132 -6.25 12.10 0.65
CA THR A 132 -6.41 12.95 1.84
C THR A 132 -6.22 14.43 1.53
N ARG A 133 -5.23 14.77 0.69
CA ARG A 133 -4.99 16.16 0.27
C ARG A 133 -6.07 16.68 -0.68
N LEU A 134 -6.63 15.81 -1.51
CA LEU A 134 -7.76 16.11 -2.40
C LEU A 134 -9.12 16.14 -1.68
N GLY A 135 -9.18 15.74 -0.41
CA GLY A 135 -10.44 15.64 0.34
C GLY A 135 -11.31 14.45 -0.06
N ILE A 136 -10.75 13.44 -0.72
CA ILE A 136 -11.45 12.23 -1.15
C ILE A 136 -11.48 11.24 0.02
N ALA A 137 -12.68 10.87 0.47
CA ALA A 137 -12.91 9.80 1.44
C ALA A 137 -13.74 8.66 0.85
N THR A 138 -14.56 8.95 -0.16
CA THR A 138 -15.48 8.03 -0.81
C THR A 138 -15.41 8.20 -2.34
N ASP A 139 -15.96 7.23 -3.06
CA ASP A 139 -16.06 7.30 -4.52
C ASP A 139 -16.93 8.49 -4.97
N ALA A 140 -17.96 8.83 -4.19
CA ALA A 140 -18.79 10.01 -4.44
C ALA A 140 -17.99 11.31 -4.37
N ASP A 141 -17.05 11.44 -3.41
CA ASP A 141 -16.20 12.65 -3.32
C ASP A 141 -15.34 12.82 -4.57
N LEU A 142 -14.82 11.72 -5.13
CA LEU A 142 -14.07 11.73 -6.38
C LEU A 142 -14.97 12.12 -7.56
N GLU A 143 -16.17 11.56 -7.65
CA GLU A 143 -17.15 11.89 -8.70
C GLU A 143 -17.48 13.39 -8.68
N TYR A 144 -17.81 13.94 -7.51
CA TYR A 144 -18.05 15.38 -7.36
C TYR A 144 -16.84 16.24 -7.75
N LEU A 145 -15.63 15.81 -7.40
CA LEU A 145 -14.41 16.53 -7.78
C LEU A 145 -14.17 16.51 -9.30
N LEU A 146 -14.46 15.39 -9.96
CA LEU A 146 -14.34 15.24 -11.41
C LEU A 146 -15.39 16.07 -12.16
N GLU A 147 -16.62 16.16 -11.65
CA GLU A 147 -17.67 17.00 -12.24
C GLU A 147 -17.28 18.49 -12.24
N ALA A 148 -16.56 18.94 -11.22
CA ALA A 148 -16.13 20.33 -11.06
C ALA A 148 -14.67 20.58 -11.48
N ILE A 149 -14.03 19.64 -12.21
CA ILE A 149 -12.58 19.66 -12.45
C ILE A 149 -12.12 20.89 -13.24
N ASP A 150 -12.94 21.37 -14.19
CA ASP A 150 -12.65 22.54 -15.01
C ASP A 150 -12.63 23.86 -14.21
N GLU A 151 -13.22 23.85 -13.00
CA GLU A 151 -13.25 24.99 -12.08
C GLU A 151 -12.10 24.94 -11.04
N GLN A 152 -11.34 23.84 -11.01
CA GLN A 152 -10.26 23.65 -10.05
C GLN A 152 -8.96 24.35 -10.46
N PRO A 153 -8.10 24.71 -9.50
CA PRO A 153 -6.73 25.12 -9.80
C PRO A 153 -5.98 24.05 -10.59
N GLU A 154 -5.11 24.46 -11.52
CA GLU A 154 -4.31 23.54 -12.35
C GLU A 154 -3.51 22.51 -11.50
N SER A 155 -3.04 22.92 -10.32
CA SER A 155 -2.35 22.03 -9.37
C SER A 155 -3.24 20.90 -8.85
N THR A 156 -4.53 21.18 -8.62
CA THR A 156 -5.51 20.18 -8.18
C THR A 156 -5.80 19.22 -9.31
N VAL A 157 -6.03 19.75 -10.53
CA VAL A 157 -6.25 18.94 -11.74
C VAL A 157 -5.09 17.96 -11.96
N MET A 158 -3.85 18.46 -11.87
CA MET A 158 -2.66 17.61 -11.98
C MET A 158 -2.62 16.53 -10.89
N THR A 159 -2.96 16.88 -9.65
CA THR A 159 -2.98 15.93 -8.53
C THR A 159 -4.04 14.84 -8.71
N VAL A 160 -5.21 15.18 -9.27
CA VAL A 160 -6.25 14.21 -9.64
C VAL A 160 -5.75 13.26 -10.71
N HIS A 161 -5.10 13.75 -11.77
CA HIS A 161 -4.54 12.88 -12.81
C HIS A 161 -3.46 11.93 -12.27
N VAL A 162 -2.62 12.41 -11.35
CA VAL A 162 -1.66 11.54 -10.66
C VAL A 162 -2.39 10.50 -9.83
N TYR A 163 -3.41 10.89 -9.05
CA TYR A 163 -4.22 9.96 -8.25
C TYR A 163 -4.85 8.86 -9.12
N GLU A 164 -5.46 9.20 -10.26
CA GLU A 164 -6.04 8.23 -11.20
C GLU A 164 -4.98 7.32 -11.81
N LEU A 165 -3.82 7.88 -12.19
CA LEU A 165 -2.68 7.11 -12.69
C LEU A 165 -2.19 6.08 -11.68
N LEU A 166 -2.04 6.47 -10.41
CA LEU A 166 -1.63 5.56 -9.34
C LEU A 166 -2.69 4.50 -9.05
N THR A 167 -3.97 4.86 -9.11
CA THR A 167 -5.09 3.92 -8.96
C THR A 167 -5.01 2.83 -10.02
N TRP A 168 -4.91 3.22 -11.29
CA TRP A 168 -4.72 2.29 -12.39
C TRP A 168 -3.47 1.41 -12.22
N ALA A 169 -2.35 2.01 -11.80
CA ALA A 169 -1.10 1.29 -11.60
C ALA A 169 -1.22 0.22 -10.50
N GLN A 170 -1.82 0.59 -9.37
CA GLN A 170 -2.02 -0.28 -8.22
C GLN A 170 -2.96 -1.44 -8.60
N ASP A 171 -4.08 -1.14 -9.26
CA ASP A 171 -5.02 -2.15 -9.74
C ASP A 171 -4.31 -3.13 -10.67
N ARG A 172 -3.51 -2.62 -11.61
CA ARG A 172 -2.80 -3.47 -12.56
C ARG A 172 -1.80 -4.41 -11.88
N ILE A 173 -1.02 -3.90 -10.92
CA ILE A 173 -0.08 -4.72 -10.15
C ILE A 173 -0.84 -5.74 -9.29
N THR A 174 -1.94 -5.34 -8.67
CA THR A 174 -2.77 -6.22 -7.84
C THR A 174 -3.37 -7.34 -8.68
N SER A 175 -3.87 -7.06 -9.90
CA SER A 175 -4.34 -8.10 -10.81
C SER A 175 -3.25 -9.13 -11.14
N ILE A 176 -2.01 -8.69 -11.40
CA ILE A 176 -0.88 -9.60 -11.68
C ILE A 176 -0.61 -10.53 -10.48
N LEU A 177 -0.70 -10.00 -9.25
CA LEU A 177 -0.54 -10.80 -8.04
C LEU A 177 -1.70 -11.81 -7.84
N LEU A 178 -2.92 -11.44 -8.22
CA LEU A 178 -4.11 -12.29 -8.09
C LEU A 178 -4.19 -13.39 -9.16
N GLU A 179 -3.77 -13.11 -10.40
CA GLU A 179 -3.75 -14.07 -11.53
C GLU A 179 -2.86 -15.31 -11.26
N THR A 180 -2.11 -15.30 -10.16
CA THR A 180 -1.14 -16.33 -9.79
C THR A 180 -1.43 -17.00 -8.44
N LEU A 181 -2.53 -16.62 -7.79
CA LEU A 181 -3.05 -17.41 -6.68
C LEU A 181 -3.54 -18.75 -7.25
N PRO A 182 -3.16 -19.90 -6.65
CA PRO A 182 -3.75 -21.17 -7.04
C PRO A 182 -5.27 -21.04 -6.89
N ASP A 183 -6.00 -21.52 -7.90
CA ASP A 183 -7.44 -21.69 -7.80
C ASP A 183 -7.66 -22.51 -6.53
N LEU A 184 -8.28 -21.92 -5.52
CA LEU A 184 -8.78 -22.67 -4.36
C LEU A 184 -10.01 -23.41 -4.86
N GLY A 185 -9.76 -24.35 -5.78
CA GLY A 185 -10.73 -25.28 -6.29
C GLY A 185 -11.25 -26.03 -5.09
N GLU A 186 -12.58 -26.01 -4.99
CA GLU A 186 -13.39 -26.79 -4.07
C GLU A 186 -12.70 -28.14 -3.82
N ASP A 187 -12.39 -28.43 -2.54
CA ASP A 187 -11.96 -29.76 -2.14
C ASP A 187 -13.00 -30.73 -2.72
N ASP A 188 -12.59 -31.53 -3.71
CA ASP A 188 -13.40 -32.58 -4.30
C ASP A 188 -13.87 -33.49 -3.15
N GLU A 189 -15.10 -33.28 -2.67
CA GLU A 189 -15.85 -34.21 -1.84
C GLU A 189 -16.26 -35.45 -2.66
N ASP A 190 -15.31 -36.07 -3.36
CA ASP A 190 -15.45 -37.45 -3.82
C ASP A 190 -14.65 -38.34 -2.86
N GLY A 191 -15.16 -38.36 -1.62
CA GLY A 191 -14.88 -39.41 -0.67
C GLY A 191 -15.36 -40.74 -1.25
N ASP A 192 -14.43 -41.42 -1.90
CA ASP A 192 -14.46 -42.84 -2.23
C ASP A 192 -14.91 -43.65 -1.00
N ASN A 193 -16.21 -43.89 -0.91
CA ASN A 193 -16.84 -44.81 0.01
C ASN A 193 -17.31 -46.05 -0.77
N ASP A 194 -16.43 -46.67 -1.54
CA ASP A 194 -16.56 -48.09 -1.87
C ASP A 194 -15.77 -48.93 -0.86
N LEU A 195 -16.24 -48.91 0.39
CA LEU A 195 -15.86 -49.93 1.36
C LEU A 195 -16.45 -51.26 0.92
N GLY A 196 -15.59 -52.07 0.32
CA GLY A 196 -15.84 -53.45 -0.05
C GLY A 196 -16.59 -54.20 1.05
N ASN A 197 -17.83 -54.56 0.75
CA ASN A 197 -18.58 -55.52 1.55
C ASN A 197 -18.20 -56.94 1.10
N GLU A 198 -17.02 -57.39 1.53
CA GLU A 198 -16.74 -58.81 1.67
C GLU A 198 -17.33 -59.30 3.00
N GLY A 199 -18.52 -59.88 2.93
CA GLY A 199 -19.12 -60.64 4.04
C GLY A 199 -19.30 -62.11 3.62
N PRO A 200 -18.69 -63.09 4.31
CA PRO A 200 -18.86 -64.50 3.98
C PRO A 200 -19.99 -65.16 4.80
N GLN A 201 -20.43 -66.34 4.31
CA GLN A 201 -21.23 -67.39 5.01
C GLN A 201 -22.75 -67.15 4.96
N HIS A 202 -23.62 -68.04 4.48
CA HIS A 202 -23.71 -69.51 4.62
C HIS A 202 -24.44 -70.17 3.45
#